data_AF-A0A846DMV3-F1
#
_entry.id   AF-A0A846DMV3-F1
#
_cell.length_a   1.000
_cell.length_b   1.000
_cell.length_c   1.000
_cell.angle_alpha   90.00
_cell.angle_beta   90.00
_cell.angle_gamma   90.00
#
_symmetry.space_group_name_H-M   'P 1'
#
loop_
_entity.id
_entity.type
_entity.pdbx_description
1 polymer ?
#
loop_
_entity_poly.entity_id
_entity_poly.type
_entity_poly.pdbx_seq_one_letter_code
_entity_poly.pdbx_strand_id
1 'polypeptide(L)'
;MDRFLYEKSVSYKGNLIIPFIFSRIENQSIYSYTLLSEQGYKSQLHQSENPAGLYSNRLDDIINIAKKHLDENLANFSSIDYFKDRYTYKNNLIIVHQEAQKAFYDHYPPKKLTNIAAPKIFTTANDCINWVKAGLDRN
;
A
#
# COMPACT_ATOMS: atom_id res chain seq x y z
N MET A 1 12.06 9.15 -7.12
CA MET A 1 10.95 8.18 -7.16
C MET A 1 9.79 8.73 -7.99
N ASP A 2 9.38 8.02 -9.04
CA ASP A 2 8.30 8.48 -9.93
C ASP A 2 6.92 8.29 -9.31
N ARG A 3 6.64 7.09 -8.78
CA ARG A 3 5.41 6.71 -8.07
C ARG A 3 5.60 5.42 -7.30
N PHE A 4 4.68 5.15 -6.38
CA PHE A 4 4.45 3.82 -5.83
C PHE A 4 3.80 2.89 -6.86
N LEU A 5 4.18 1.61 -6.85
CA LEU A 5 3.64 0.56 -7.71
C LEU A 5 2.56 -0.21 -6.95
N TYR A 6 1.45 0.46 -6.63
CA TYR A 6 0.35 -0.13 -5.85
C TYR A 6 -0.23 -1.40 -6.48
N GLU A 7 -0.26 -1.48 -7.80
CA GLU A 7 -0.69 -2.66 -8.55
C GLU A 7 0.23 -3.88 -8.36
N LYS A 8 1.43 -3.66 -7.81
CA LYS A 8 2.41 -4.70 -7.47
C LYS A 8 2.56 -4.91 -5.96
N SER A 9 1.70 -4.27 -5.16
CA SER A 9 1.76 -4.36 -3.70
C SER A 9 1.32 -5.73 -3.18
N VAL A 10 1.93 -6.15 -2.07
CA VAL A 10 1.69 -7.46 -1.44
C VAL A 10 1.36 -7.26 0.03
N SER A 11 0.23 -7.79 0.48
CA SER A 11 -0.09 -7.85 1.90
C SER A 11 0.70 -8.98 2.57
N TYR A 12 1.31 -8.69 3.72
CA TYR A 12 2.07 -9.63 4.50
C TYR A 12 2.11 -9.22 5.98
N LYS A 13 1.65 -10.11 6.87
CA LYS A 13 1.70 -9.93 8.34
C LYS A 13 1.18 -8.57 8.82
N GLY A 14 -0.01 -8.15 8.36
CA GLY A 14 -0.63 -6.87 8.74
C GLY A 14 0.06 -5.63 8.15
N ASN A 15 0.89 -5.81 7.12
CA ASN A 15 1.56 -4.72 6.40
C ASN A 15 1.37 -4.87 4.89
N LEU A 16 1.21 -3.76 4.19
CA LEU A 16 1.26 -3.69 2.74
C LEU A 16 2.69 -3.32 2.32
N ILE A 17 3.33 -4.23 1.60
CA ILE A 17 4.62 -4.00 0.94
C ILE A 17 4.33 -3.28 -0.38
N ILE A 18 4.82 -2.05 -0.50
CA ILE A 18 4.56 -1.17 -1.63
C ILE A 18 5.88 -0.92 -2.37
N PRO A 19 6.16 -1.65 -3.46
CA PRO A 19 7.38 -1.45 -4.21
C PRO A 19 7.35 -0.13 -5.00
N PHE A 20 8.53 0.43 -5.27
CA PHE A 20 8.72 1.59 -6.13
C PHE A 20 10.06 1.54 -6.83
N ILE A 21 10.20 2.31 -7.93
CA ILE A 21 11.49 2.48 -8.61
C ILE A 21 12.26 3.57 -7.88
N PHE A 22 13.37 3.16 -7.25
CA PHE A 22 14.31 4.05 -6.58
C PHE A 22 15.15 4.83 -7.60
N SER A 23 15.74 4.11 -8.56
CA SER A 23 16.60 4.69 -9.60
C SER A 23 16.56 3.85 -10.89
N ARG A 24 17.12 4.39 -11.98
CA ARG A 24 17.39 3.66 -13.23
C ARG A 24 18.85 3.84 -13.61
N ILE A 25 19.55 2.73 -13.84
CA ILE A 25 20.95 2.68 -14.27
C ILE A 25 21.01 1.87 -15.55
N GLU A 26 21.56 2.43 -16.63
CA GLU A 26 21.69 1.73 -17.92
C GLU A 26 20.37 1.05 -18.38
N ASN A 27 19.26 1.79 -18.27
CA ASN A 27 17.88 1.31 -18.53
C ASN A 27 17.36 0.19 -17.60
N GLN A 28 18.13 -0.28 -16.64
CA GLN A 28 17.67 -1.21 -15.62
C GLN A 28 17.05 -0.45 -14.44
N SER A 29 15.85 -0.87 -14.03
CA SER A 29 15.20 -0.30 -12.84
C SER A 29 15.77 -0.92 -11.57
N ILE A 30 16.11 -0.06 -10.61
CA ILE A 30 16.47 -0.43 -9.24
C ILE A 30 15.25 -0.18 -8.36
N TYR A 31 14.74 -1.22 -7.75
CA TYR A 31 13.57 -1.23 -6.89
C TYR A 31 13.94 -1.08 -5.42
N SER A 32 13.07 -0.38 -4.72
CA SER A 32 12.99 -0.35 -3.26
C SER A 32 11.52 -0.53 -2.84
N TYR A 33 11.21 -0.39 -1.55
CA TYR A 33 9.86 -0.57 -1.03
C TYR A 33 9.57 0.35 0.16
N THR A 34 8.30 0.64 0.36
CA THR A 34 7.77 1.25 1.59
C THR A 34 6.75 0.31 2.21
N LEU A 35 6.63 0.35 3.53
CA LEU A 35 5.61 -0.39 4.25
C LEU A 35 4.44 0.52 4.65
N LEU A 36 3.21 0.02 4.55
CA LEU A 36 2.03 0.62 5.16
C LEU A 36 1.47 -0.39 6.16
N SER A 37 1.49 -0.06 7.45
CA SER A 37 0.98 -0.95 8.51
C SER A 37 -0.49 -0.69 8.79
N GLU A 38 -1.29 -1.75 8.97
CA GLU A 38 -2.70 -1.66 9.38
C GLU A 38 -2.86 -1.03 10.78
N GLN A 39 -1.82 -1.11 11.61
CA GLN A 39 -1.80 -0.50 12.96
C GLN A 39 -1.60 1.02 12.91
N GLY A 40 -1.44 1.60 11.71
CA GLY A 40 -1.20 3.03 11.54
C GLY A 40 0.05 3.48 12.29
N TYR A 41 0.04 4.71 12.79
CA TYR A 41 1.14 5.31 13.56
C TYR A 41 1.51 4.58 14.86
N LYS A 42 0.77 3.54 15.28
CA LYS A 42 1.17 2.70 16.42
C LYS A 42 2.32 1.75 16.05
N SER A 43 2.52 1.50 14.76
CA SER A 43 3.62 0.67 14.24
C SER A 43 4.74 1.55 13.71
N GLN A 44 5.99 1.26 14.11
CA GLN A 44 7.19 1.90 13.56
C GLN A 44 7.41 1.58 12.08
N LEU A 45 6.74 0.55 11.56
CA LEU A 45 6.78 0.17 10.15
C LEU A 45 5.76 0.94 9.30
N HIS A 46 4.88 1.73 9.91
CA HIS A 46 3.91 2.50 9.13
C HIS A 46 4.60 3.64 8.38
N GLN A 47 4.50 3.61 7.05
CA GLN A 47 5.14 4.53 6.12
C GLN A 47 6.68 4.48 6.16
N SER A 48 7.28 3.40 6.67
CA SER A 48 8.74 3.26 6.69
C SER A 48 9.26 2.90 5.30
N GLU A 49 10.19 3.72 4.79
CA GLU A 49 10.86 3.48 3.53
C GLU A 49 12.08 2.60 3.74
N ASN A 50 12.11 1.47 3.04
CA ASN A 50 13.21 0.51 2.99
C ASN A 50 13.88 0.21 4.35
N PRO A 51 13.14 -0.27 5.36
CA PRO A 51 13.72 -0.52 6.67
C PRO A 51 14.81 -1.62 6.67
N ALA A 52 14.89 -2.46 5.62
CA ALA A 52 16.01 -3.39 5.43
C ALA A 52 17.28 -2.72 4.86
N GLY A 53 17.17 -1.53 4.26
CA GLY A 53 18.28 -0.84 3.60
C GLY A 53 18.80 -1.53 2.33
N LEU A 54 18.03 -2.45 1.75
CA LEU A 54 18.43 -3.25 0.59
C LEU A 54 17.66 -2.85 -0.67
N TYR A 55 18.28 -3.07 -1.83
CA TYR A 55 17.72 -2.73 -3.14
C TYR A 55 17.85 -3.94 -4.07
N SER A 56 17.01 -4.01 -5.09
CA SER A 56 17.13 -5.06 -6.11
C SER A 56 16.78 -4.53 -7.49
N ASN A 57 17.38 -5.09 -8.53
CA ASN A 57 16.98 -4.85 -9.91
C ASN A 57 15.78 -5.71 -10.36
N ARG A 58 15.25 -6.55 -9.47
CA ARG A 58 14.09 -7.42 -9.70
C ARG A 58 12.99 -7.11 -8.68
N LEU A 59 11.76 -6.98 -9.18
CA LEU A 59 10.58 -6.67 -8.37
C LEU A 59 10.28 -7.76 -7.33
N ASP A 60 10.36 -9.03 -7.72
CA ASP A 60 10.07 -10.14 -6.80
C ASP A 60 11.11 -10.21 -5.66
N ASP A 61 12.37 -9.90 -5.97
CA ASP A 61 13.45 -9.92 -4.99
C ASP A 61 13.27 -8.82 -3.94
N ILE A 62 12.85 -7.61 -4.32
CA ILE A 62 12.59 -6.55 -3.33
C ILE A 62 11.39 -6.88 -2.43
N ILE A 63 10.38 -7.58 -2.95
CA ILE A 63 9.24 -8.07 -2.16
C ILE A 63 9.72 -9.15 -1.17
N ASN A 64 10.60 -10.05 -1.61
CA ASN A 64 11.16 -11.10 -0.74
C ASN A 64 12.04 -10.52 0.36
N ILE A 65 12.85 -9.50 0.05
CA ILE A 65 13.61 -8.72 1.03
C ILE A 65 12.67 -8.14 2.10
N ALA A 66 11.59 -7.48 1.67
CA ALA A 66 10.62 -6.89 2.59
C ALA A 66 9.94 -7.95 3.48
N LYS A 67 9.55 -9.10 2.91
CA LYS A 67 8.99 -10.22 3.68
C LYS A 67 9.97 -10.75 4.72
N LYS A 68 11.23 -10.97 4.33
CA LYS A 68 12.27 -11.44 5.25
C LYS A 68 12.49 -10.44 6.40
N HIS A 69 12.55 -9.15 6.10
CA HIS A 69 12.64 -8.11 7.13
C HIS A 69 11.44 -8.16 8.09
N LEU A 70 10.22 -8.31 7.58
CA LEU A 70 9.02 -8.46 8.41
C LEU A 70 9.08 -9.75 9.26
N ASP A 71 9.59 -10.86 8.72
CA ASP A 71 9.76 -12.10 9.46
C ASP A 71 10.73 -11.98 10.63
N GLU A 72 11.83 -11.25 10.46
CA GLU A 72 12.86 -11.07 11.48
C GLU A 72 12.47 -10.04 12.56
N ASN A 73 11.59 -9.08 12.23
CA ASN A 73 11.31 -7.91 13.09
C ASN A 73 9.88 -7.86 13.65
N LEU A 74 8.95 -8.73 13.22
CA LEU A 74 7.59 -8.81 13.78
C LEU A 74 7.38 -10.10 14.57
N ALA A 75 7.36 -9.96 15.90
CA ALA A 75 7.00 -11.05 16.80
C ALA A 75 5.49 -11.38 16.77
N ASN A 76 4.64 -10.37 16.60
CA ASN A 76 3.18 -10.50 16.58
C ASN A 76 2.60 -9.82 15.33
N PHE A 77 1.65 -10.48 14.68
CA PHE A 77 0.92 -9.92 13.55
C PHE A 77 -0.55 -10.35 13.61
N SER A 78 -1.42 -9.51 13.04
CA SER A 78 -2.83 -9.85 12.89
C SER A 78 -2.98 -10.99 11.88
N SER A 79 -3.92 -11.89 12.16
CA SER A 79 -4.37 -12.89 11.19
C SER A 79 -5.35 -12.31 10.16
N ILE A 80 -5.86 -11.10 10.39
CA ILE A 80 -6.78 -10.40 9.48
C ILE A 80 -5.95 -9.69 8.42
N ASP A 81 -6.27 -9.92 7.15
CA ASP A 81 -5.66 -9.18 6.05
C ASP A 81 -6.45 -7.89 5.78
N TYR A 82 -6.09 -6.80 6.48
CA TYR A 82 -6.67 -5.47 6.27
C TYR A 82 -6.57 -4.99 4.82
N PHE A 83 -5.51 -5.41 4.10
CA PHE A 83 -5.22 -4.96 2.74
C PHE A 83 -5.80 -5.88 1.66
N LYS A 84 -6.63 -6.85 2.05
CA LYS A 84 -7.26 -7.80 1.12
C LYS A 84 -8.07 -7.07 0.06
N ASP A 85 -8.92 -6.14 0.47
CA ASP A 85 -9.83 -5.40 -0.39
C ASP A 85 -9.19 -4.06 -0.85
N ARG A 86 -7.99 -4.17 -1.42
CA ARG A 86 -7.28 -3.05 -2.04
C ARG A 86 -7.50 -2.99 -3.54
N TYR A 87 -7.58 -1.76 -4.05
CA TYR A 87 -7.84 -1.44 -5.44
C TYR A 87 -6.82 -0.41 -5.93
N THR A 88 -6.45 -0.49 -7.20
CA THR A 88 -5.62 0.54 -7.85
C THR A 88 -6.41 1.20 -8.97
N TYR A 89 -6.46 2.53 -9.00
CA TYR A 89 -7.09 3.30 -10.07
C TYR A 89 -6.32 4.59 -10.36
N LYS A 90 -5.97 4.84 -11.64
CA LYS A 90 -5.10 5.97 -12.05
C LYS A 90 -3.88 6.14 -11.13
N ASN A 91 -3.19 5.03 -10.84
CA ASN A 91 -2.02 4.95 -9.93
C ASN A 91 -2.29 5.33 -8.46
N ASN A 92 -3.55 5.50 -8.03
CA ASN A 92 -3.92 5.69 -6.62
C ASN A 92 -4.20 4.33 -5.99
N LEU A 93 -3.94 4.21 -4.69
CA LEU A 93 -4.36 3.07 -3.87
C LEU A 93 -5.63 3.43 -3.12
N ILE A 94 -6.62 2.55 -3.21
CA ILE A 94 -7.86 2.62 -2.42
C ILE A 94 -7.95 1.33 -1.63
N ILE A 95 -8.07 1.41 -0.31
CA ILE A 95 -8.31 0.24 0.54
C ILE A 95 -9.71 0.38 1.10
N VAL A 96 -10.57 -0.62 0.90
CA VAL A 96 -11.93 -0.59 1.42
C VAL A 96 -12.02 -1.55 2.60
N HIS A 97 -12.65 -1.09 3.67
CA HIS A 97 -12.90 -1.87 4.86
C HIS A 97 -14.40 -1.88 5.15
N GLN A 98 -14.96 -3.06 5.44
CA GLN A 98 -16.36 -3.20 5.83
C GLN A 98 -16.50 -3.53 7.32
N GLU A 99 -17.30 -2.73 8.01
CA GLU A 99 -17.65 -2.93 9.41
C GLU A 99 -19.10 -2.53 9.64
N ALA A 100 -19.87 -3.38 10.33
CA ALA A 100 -21.26 -3.11 10.70
C ALA A 100 -22.14 -2.61 9.52
N GLN A 101 -22.04 -3.27 8.35
CA GLN A 101 -22.74 -2.92 7.10
C GLN A 101 -22.39 -1.53 6.53
N LYS A 102 -21.27 -0.96 6.97
CA LYS A 102 -20.71 0.29 6.45
C LYS A 102 -19.38 0.00 5.77
N ALA A 103 -19.16 0.65 4.64
CA ALA A 103 -17.90 0.67 3.92
C ALA A 103 -17.16 1.99 4.21
N PHE A 104 -15.96 1.84 4.77
CA PHE A 104 -14.95 2.87 4.96
C PHE A 104 -13.85 2.67 3.92
N TYR A 105 -13.06 3.71 3.68
CA TYR A 105 -11.94 3.59 2.77
C TYR A 105 -10.78 4.49 3.17
N ASP A 106 -9.58 4.01 2.83
CA ASP A 106 -8.38 4.83 2.74
C ASP A 106 -8.09 5.13 1.27
N HIS A 107 -7.55 6.30 0.98
CA HIS A 107 -7.15 6.72 -0.35
C HIS A 107 -5.76 7.34 -0.31
N TYR A 108 -4.80 6.72 -1.00
CA TYR A 108 -3.42 7.16 -1.08
C TYR A 108 -3.05 7.60 -2.52
N PRO A 109 -2.55 8.84 -2.71
CA PRO A 109 -2.11 9.33 -4.01
C PRO A 109 -0.84 8.62 -4.51
N PRO A 110 -0.56 8.64 -5.82
CA PRO A 110 0.54 7.86 -6.43
C PRO A 110 1.95 8.06 -5.85
N LYS A 111 2.19 9.17 -5.15
CA LYS A 111 3.53 9.55 -4.65
C LYS A 111 3.57 9.81 -3.15
N LYS A 112 2.48 9.57 -2.42
CA LYS A 112 2.39 9.89 -0.98
C LYS A 112 1.59 8.81 -0.26
N LEU A 113 2.07 8.38 0.91
CA LEU A 113 1.31 7.51 1.82
C LEU A 113 0.51 8.30 2.86
N THR A 114 0.08 9.51 2.50
CA THR A 114 -0.90 10.28 3.29
C THR A 114 -2.30 9.89 2.83
N ASN A 115 -3.13 9.44 3.76
CA ASN A 115 -4.53 9.16 3.47
C ASN A 115 -5.28 10.47 3.20
N ILE A 116 -5.88 10.59 2.01
CA ILE A 116 -6.66 11.74 1.56
C ILE A 116 -8.17 11.42 1.43
N ALA A 117 -8.61 10.30 2.02
CA ALA A 117 -10.02 9.91 1.99
C ALA A 117 -10.90 11.04 2.56
N ALA A 118 -11.92 11.43 1.80
CA ALA A 118 -12.97 12.29 2.30
C ALA A 118 -13.78 11.54 3.38
N PRO A 119 -14.31 12.23 4.40
CA PRO A 119 -15.09 11.64 5.50
C PRO A 119 -16.48 11.22 5.00
N LYS A 120 -16.53 10.17 4.18
CA LYS A 120 -17.73 9.63 3.57
C LYS A 120 -17.83 8.14 3.83
N ILE A 121 -19.02 7.71 4.23
CA ILE A 121 -19.34 6.32 4.52
C ILE A 121 -20.25 5.81 3.41
N PHE A 122 -20.02 4.57 2.98
CA PHE A 122 -20.81 3.91 1.95
C PHE A 122 -21.53 2.68 2.52
N THR A 123 -22.53 2.19 1.81
CA THR A 123 -23.21 0.93 2.17
C THR A 123 -22.46 -0.27 1.60
N THR A 124 -21.82 -0.11 0.43
CA THR A 124 -21.07 -1.18 -0.23
C THR A 124 -19.69 -0.71 -0.68
N ALA A 125 -18.78 -1.68 -0.84
CA ALA A 125 -17.45 -1.41 -1.40
C ALA A 125 -17.54 -0.89 -2.85
N ASN A 126 -18.50 -1.39 -3.64
CA ASN A 126 -18.67 -0.98 -5.02
C ASN A 126 -19.08 0.49 -5.14
N ASP A 127 -20.00 0.96 -4.29
CA ASP A 127 -20.41 2.36 -4.25
C ASP A 127 -19.24 3.28 -3.90
N CYS A 128 -18.43 2.85 -2.93
CA CYS A 128 -17.21 3.54 -2.54
C CYS A 128 -16.25 3.67 -3.73
N ILE A 129 -15.92 2.56 -4.39
CA ILE A 129 -14.97 2.57 -5.51
C ILE A 129 -15.50 3.41 -6.68
N ASN A 130 -16.78 3.29 -7.04
CA ASN A 130 -17.35 4.07 -8.14
C ASN A 130 -17.33 5.57 -7.83
N TRP A 131 -17.59 5.97 -6.59
CA TRP A 131 -17.51 7.36 -6.19
C TRP A 131 -16.08 7.90 -6.25
N VAL A 132 -15.09 7.14 -5.77
CA VAL A 132 -13.67 7.54 -5.85
C VAL A 132 -13.21 7.65 -7.30
N LYS A 133 -13.57 6.69 -8.16
CA LYS A 133 -13.27 6.73 -9.60
C LYS A 133 -13.85 7.97 -10.26
N ALA A 134 -15.12 8.27 -10.02
CA ALA A 134 -15.78 9.46 -10.55
C ALA A 134 -15.11 10.76 -10.09
N GLY A 135 -14.59 10.81 -8.85
CA GLY A 135 -13.78 11.93 -8.37
C GLY A 135 -12.44 12.05 -9.10
N LEU A 136 -11.75 10.94 -9.29
CA LEU A 136 -10.47 10.87 -10.03
C LEU A 136 -10.62 11.07 -11.54
N ASP A 137 -11.82 10.93 -12.10
CA ASP A 137 -12.10 11.15 -13.53
C ASP A 137 -12.39 12.61 -13.89
N ARG A 138 -12.79 13.41 -12.90
CA ARG A 138 -13.06 14.84 -13.07
C ARG A 138 -11.82 15.71 -12.89
N ASN A 139 -10.76 15.14 -12.31
CA ASN A 139 -9.47 15.77 -12.03
C ASN A 139 -8.40 15.24 -12.98
#